data_AF-A0A8H5CYN3-F1
#
_entry.id   AF-A0A8H5CYN3-F1
#
_cell.length_a   1.000
_cell.length_b   1.000
_cell.length_c   1.000
_cell.angle_alpha   90.00
_cell.angle_beta   90.00
_cell.angle_gamma   90.00
#
_symmetry.space_group_name_H-M   'P 1'
#
loop_
_entity.id
_entity.type
_entity.pdbx_description
1 polymer ?
#
loop_
_entity_poly.entity_id
_entity_poly.type
_entity_poly.pdbx_seq_one_letter_code
_entity_poly.pdbx_strand_id
1 'polypeptide(L)'
;MADEAWKAVDCTTIANCFRKAGILPDSSNTTAVPESVSLPISSLLNTSSEEDNLISHVEAELEDTLNALQATGALQRCNRMTIESLLNPGKELNCMDEDTDLDKGIYDAVQKSMEAQESAAINGGDDDVDDDAPLQPRPSRREALQAVSVIQQFVRDMEDPYARKMEAILASFGRQTHLEETRNMVDTNITDFFPRL
;
A
#
# COMPACT_ATOMS: atom_id res chain seq x y z
N MET A 1 -36.42 10.79 -4.43
CA MET A 1 -36.60 9.35 -4.73
C MET A 1 -35.34 8.53 -4.49
N ALA A 2 -34.28 8.61 -5.31
CA ALA A 2 -33.08 7.79 -5.11
C ALA A 2 -32.42 7.99 -3.73
N ASP A 3 -32.25 9.24 -3.30
CA ASP A 3 -31.63 9.56 -2.00
C ASP A 3 -32.48 9.14 -0.78
N GLU A 4 -33.79 9.04 -0.94
CA GLU A 4 -34.70 8.55 0.10
C GLU A 4 -34.63 7.02 0.21
N ALA A 5 -34.48 6.33 -0.93
CA ALA A 5 -34.25 4.89 -0.95
C ALA A 5 -32.91 4.52 -0.31
N TRP A 6 -31.81 5.24 -0.62
CA TRP A 6 -30.51 5.00 0.01
C TRP A 6 -30.51 5.27 1.52
N LYS A 7 -31.23 6.29 2.00
CA LYS A 7 -31.39 6.56 3.43
C LYS A 7 -32.23 5.51 4.18
N ALA A 8 -33.01 4.71 3.47
CA ALA A 8 -33.76 3.59 4.04
C ALA A 8 -32.97 2.26 4.07
N VAL A 9 -31.76 2.21 3.49
CA VAL A 9 -30.88 1.04 3.57
C VAL A 9 -30.12 1.07 4.89
N ASP A 10 -30.53 0.22 5.83
CA ASP A 10 -29.84 -0.02 7.08
C ASP A 10 -28.96 -1.29 7.03
N CYS A 11 -28.14 -1.49 8.07
CA CYS A 11 -27.24 -2.65 8.16
C CYS A 11 -28.02 -3.99 8.11
N THR A 12 -29.25 -4.02 8.63
CA THR A 12 -30.15 -5.19 8.56
C THR A 12 -30.62 -5.47 7.14
N THR A 13 -30.89 -4.45 6.34
CA THR A 13 -31.23 -4.57 4.91
C THR A 13 -30.05 -5.14 4.13
N ILE A 14 -28.84 -4.62 4.35
CA ILE A 14 -27.61 -5.13 3.72
C ILE A 14 -27.38 -6.60 4.12
N ALA A 15 -27.45 -6.93 5.41
CA ALA A 15 -27.28 -8.30 5.90
C ALA A 15 -28.32 -9.27 5.32
N ASN A 16 -29.58 -8.85 5.18
CA ASN A 16 -30.63 -9.66 4.56
C ASN A 16 -30.39 -9.85 3.05
N CYS A 17 -29.91 -8.83 2.34
CA CYS A 17 -29.50 -8.95 0.94
C CYS A 17 -28.32 -9.91 0.78
N PHE A 18 -27.29 -9.82 1.63
CA PHE A 18 -26.12 -10.69 1.58
C PHE A 18 -26.46 -12.15 1.93
N ARG A 19 -27.35 -12.39 2.90
CA ARG A 19 -27.86 -13.75 3.18
C ARG A 19 -28.64 -14.31 1.99
N LYS A 20 -29.53 -13.52 1.38
CA LYS A 20 -30.27 -13.92 0.17
C LYS A 20 -29.36 -14.19 -1.04
N ALA A 21 -28.19 -13.55 -1.10
CA ALA A 21 -27.17 -13.78 -2.12
C ALA A 21 -26.22 -14.97 -1.78
N GLY A 22 -26.39 -15.64 -0.63
CA GLY A 22 -25.50 -16.71 -0.18
C GLY A 22 -24.12 -16.25 0.30
N ILE A 23 -23.93 -14.94 0.52
CA ILE A 23 -22.66 -14.34 1.00
C ILE A 23 -22.53 -14.49 2.52
N LEU A 24 -23.65 -14.40 3.24
CA LEU A 24 -23.71 -14.70 4.67
C LEU A 24 -24.37 -16.05 4.90
N PRO A 25 -23.91 -16.86 5.88
CA PRO A 25 -24.54 -18.13 6.22
C PRO A 25 -25.99 -17.94 6.69
N ASP A 26 -26.84 -18.90 6.34
CA ASP A 26 -28.23 -18.90 6.80
C ASP A 26 -28.31 -19.11 8.31
N SER A 27 -28.96 -18.18 9.01
CA SER A 27 -29.08 -18.17 10.47
C SER A 27 -29.92 -19.32 11.04
N SER A 28 -30.47 -20.20 10.20
CA SER A 28 -31.08 -21.47 10.61
C SER A 28 -30.07 -22.60 10.81
N ASN A 29 -28.87 -22.51 10.22
CA ASN A 29 -27.78 -23.41 10.53
C ASN A 29 -26.93 -22.82 11.65
N THR A 30 -27.41 -22.99 12.89
CA THR A 30 -26.53 -22.95 14.06
C THR A 30 -25.68 -24.23 14.06
N THR A 31 -24.77 -24.35 13.09
CA THR A 31 -23.51 -25.04 13.36
C THR A 31 -22.83 -24.20 14.42
N ALA A 32 -22.67 -24.75 15.61
CA ALA A 32 -22.08 -24.03 16.72
C ALA A 32 -20.73 -23.43 16.28
N VAL A 33 -20.58 -22.11 16.44
CA VAL A 33 -19.26 -21.49 16.43
C VAL A 33 -18.44 -22.23 17.48
N PRO A 34 -17.24 -22.76 17.15
CA PRO A 34 -16.33 -23.25 18.16
C PRO A 34 -15.93 -22.05 19.03
N GLU A 35 -16.57 -21.90 20.19
CA GLU A 35 -16.20 -20.89 21.18
C GLU A 35 -14.76 -21.14 21.60
N SER A 36 -13.85 -20.32 21.05
CA SER A 36 -12.40 -20.54 21.03
C SER A 36 -11.96 -21.85 20.35
N VAL A 37 -11.13 -21.72 19.31
CA VAL A 37 -10.22 -22.79 18.89
C VAL A 37 -9.07 -22.86 19.90
N SER A 38 -9.41 -23.22 21.14
CA SER A 38 -8.46 -23.51 22.21
C SER A 38 -7.85 -24.89 21.97
N LEU A 39 -7.01 -25.01 20.95
CA LEU A 39 -6.17 -26.18 20.78
C LEU A 39 -5.28 -26.30 22.03
N PRO A 40 -5.34 -27.41 22.79
CA PRO A 40 -4.39 -27.63 23.86
C PRO A 40 -2.99 -27.68 23.23
N ILE A 41 -1.99 -27.08 23.88
CA ILE A 41 -0.59 -27.05 23.40
C ILE A 41 -0.07 -28.48 23.13
N SER A 42 -0.63 -29.49 23.80
CA SER A 42 -0.43 -30.92 23.53
C SER A 42 -0.66 -31.35 22.08
N SER A 43 -1.57 -30.70 21.34
CA SER A 43 -1.82 -30.97 19.92
C SER A 43 -0.74 -30.39 18.99
N LEU A 44 0.01 -29.38 19.44
CA LEU A 44 1.16 -28.80 18.73
C LEU A 44 2.47 -29.57 18.96
N LEU A 45 2.44 -30.63 19.78
CA LEU A 45 3.64 -31.38 20.20
C LEU A 45 3.75 -32.77 19.56
N ASN A 46 2.81 -33.15 18.70
CA ASN A 46 2.78 -34.46 18.05
C ASN A 46 3.00 -34.37 16.54
N THR A 47 3.92 -33.51 16.13
CA THR A 47 4.00 -33.03 14.74
C THR A 47 5.37 -33.31 14.09
N SER A 48 5.36 -34.27 13.17
CA SER A 48 6.39 -34.39 12.13
C SER A 48 5.87 -35.09 10.86
N SER A 49 4.55 -35.26 10.73
CA SER A 49 3.90 -35.94 9.59
C SER A 49 2.40 -35.61 9.42
N GLU A 50 1.75 -34.98 10.41
CA GLU A 50 0.34 -34.57 10.32
C GLU A 50 0.17 -33.05 10.07
N GLU A 51 1.20 -32.24 10.27
CA GLU A 51 1.18 -30.78 10.03
C GLU A 51 0.92 -30.45 8.54
N ASP A 52 1.69 -31.01 7.61
CA ASP A 52 1.52 -30.77 6.17
C ASP A 52 0.11 -31.13 5.68
N ASN A 53 -0.49 -32.19 6.25
CA ASN A 53 -1.85 -32.63 5.93
C ASN A 53 -2.90 -31.63 6.47
N LEU A 54 -2.68 -31.07 7.66
CA LEU A 54 -3.59 -30.09 8.26
C LEU A 54 -3.49 -28.73 7.56
N ILE A 55 -2.29 -28.28 7.21
CA ILE A 55 -2.08 -27.04 6.42
C ILE A 55 -2.75 -27.19 5.05
N SER A 56 -2.50 -28.29 4.33
CA SER A 56 -3.13 -28.57 3.03
C SER A 56 -4.67 -28.57 3.09
N HIS A 57 -5.26 -29.06 4.18
CA HIS A 57 -6.72 -29.04 4.38
C HIS A 57 -7.24 -27.61 4.54
N VAL A 58 -6.58 -26.78 5.36
CA VAL A 58 -6.99 -25.39 5.59
C VAL A 58 -6.82 -24.53 4.32
N GLU A 59 -5.77 -24.76 3.53
CA GLU A 59 -5.59 -24.10 2.24
C GLU A 59 -6.69 -24.49 1.23
N ALA A 60 -7.07 -25.77 1.17
CA ALA A 60 -8.17 -26.23 0.33
C ALA A 60 -9.53 -25.63 0.73
N GLU A 61 -9.83 -25.58 2.03
CA GLU A 61 -11.03 -24.92 2.56
C GLU A 61 -11.05 -23.42 2.22
N LEU A 62 -9.91 -22.74 2.37
CA LEU A 62 -9.77 -21.33 2.03
C LEU A 62 -9.98 -21.08 0.52
N GLU A 63 -9.39 -21.90 -0.35
CA GLU A 63 -9.58 -21.83 -1.81
C GLU A 63 -11.05 -22.05 -2.20
N ASP A 64 -11.76 -22.99 -1.54
CA ASP A 64 -13.20 -23.21 -1.74
C ASP A 64 -14.05 -22.01 -1.29
N THR A 65 -13.72 -21.36 -0.16
CA THR A 65 -14.40 -20.12 0.25
C THR A 65 -14.17 -18.97 -0.75
N LEU A 66 -12.96 -18.80 -1.28
CA LEU A 66 -12.67 -17.81 -2.32
C LEU A 66 -13.44 -18.11 -3.62
N ASN A 67 -13.59 -19.39 -3.97
CA ASN A 67 -14.40 -19.83 -5.10
C ASN A 67 -15.89 -19.53 -4.89
N ALA A 68 -16.43 -19.75 -3.69
CA ALA A 68 -17.82 -19.41 -3.34
C ALA A 68 -18.07 -17.89 -3.36
N LEU A 69 -17.13 -17.08 -2.84
CA LEU A 69 -17.19 -15.62 -2.91
C LEU A 69 -17.13 -15.11 -4.36
N GLN A 70 -16.36 -15.76 -5.24
CA GLN A 70 -16.35 -15.41 -6.66
C GLN A 70 -17.64 -15.84 -7.36
N ALA A 71 -18.19 -17.01 -7.04
CA ALA A 71 -19.43 -17.53 -7.63
C ALA A 71 -20.67 -16.69 -7.25
N THR A 72 -20.70 -16.15 -6.03
CA THR A 72 -21.74 -15.21 -5.56
C THR A 72 -21.52 -13.77 -6.06
N GLY A 73 -20.40 -13.49 -6.72
CA GLY A 73 -20.03 -12.16 -7.21
C GLY A 73 -19.54 -11.19 -6.13
N ALA A 74 -19.38 -11.64 -4.89
CA ALA A 74 -18.80 -10.86 -3.79
C ALA A 74 -17.31 -10.56 -4.02
N LEU A 75 -16.59 -11.51 -4.62
CA LEU A 75 -15.21 -11.36 -5.07
C LEU A 75 -15.15 -11.24 -6.59
N GLN A 76 -14.65 -10.11 -7.11
CA GLN A 76 -14.43 -9.95 -8.55
C GLN A 76 -13.25 -10.80 -9.01
N ARG A 77 -13.36 -11.44 -10.17
CA ARG A 77 -12.32 -12.32 -10.73
C ARG A 77 -10.95 -11.65 -10.91
N CYS A 78 -10.93 -10.35 -11.20
CA CYS A 78 -9.68 -9.56 -11.29
C CYS A 78 -9.01 -9.28 -9.93
N ASN A 79 -9.75 -9.46 -8.82
CA ASN A 79 -9.28 -9.19 -7.46
C ASN A 79 -9.02 -10.50 -6.69
N ARG A 80 -9.26 -11.68 -7.29
CA ARG A 80 -8.96 -12.97 -6.69
C ARG A 80 -7.47 -13.27 -6.82
N MET A 81 -6.81 -13.37 -5.67
CA MET A 81 -5.44 -13.91 -5.55
C MET A 81 -5.49 -15.44 -5.38
N THR A 82 -4.35 -16.11 -5.58
CA THR A 82 -4.13 -17.49 -5.16
C THR A 82 -3.74 -17.55 -3.69
N ILE A 83 -3.92 -18.69 -3.02
CA ILE A 83 -3.45 -18.90 -1.64
C ILE A 83 -1.95 -18.63 -1.53
N GLU A 84 -1.16 -19.14 -2.47
CA GLU A 84 0.29 -18.87 -2.57
C GLU A 84 0.61 -17.37 -2.56
N SER A 85 -0.13 -16.54 -3.32
CA SER A 85 0.08 -15.09 -3.38
C SER A 85 -0.46 -14.32 -2.16
N LEU A 86 -1.36 -14.93 -1.38
CA LEU A 86 -1.86 -14.38 -0.12
C LEU A 86 -0.89 -14.65 1.03
N LEU A 87 -0.30 -15.85 1.06
CA LEU A 87 0.68 -16.27 2.07
C LEU A 87 2.10 -15.76 1.78
N ASN A 88 2.45 -15.63 0.49
CA ASN A 88 3.74 -15.16 0.01
C ASN A 88 3.53 -13.94 -0.90
N PRO A 89 3.17 -12.76 -0.35
CA PRO A 89 3.14 -11.54 -1.14
C PRO A 89 4.55 -11.27 -1.68
N GLY A 90 4.72 -11.33 -3.00
CA GLY A 90 6.02 -11.33 -3.71
C GLY A 90 6.82 -10.01 -3.66
N LYS A 91 6.75 -9.29 -2.54
CA LYS A 91 7.46 -8.02 -2.27
C LYS A 91 8.14 -7.98 -0.91
N GLU A 92 7.85 -8.90 0.01
CA GLU A 92 8.51 -8.89 1.33
C GLU A 92 9.97 -9.35 1.28
N LEU A 93 10.38 -10.06 0.22
CA LEU A 93 11.77 -10.50 0.03
C LEU A 93 12.74 -9.36 -0.30
N ASN A 94 12.25 -8.24 -0.85
CA ASN A 94 13.11 -7.20 -1.43
C ASN A 94 13.47 -6.05 -0.46
N CYS A 95 12.94 -6.06 0.77
CA CYS A 95 13.17 -5.02 1.77
C CYS A 95 14.39 -5.25 2.69
N MET A 96 15.23 -6.25 2.39
CA MET A 96 16.44 -6.57 3.18
C MET A 96 17.73 -6.56 2.35
N ASP A 97 17.65 -6.69 1.01
CA ASP A 97 18.83 -6.81 0.13
C ASP A 97 19.27 -5.46 -0.51
N GLU A 98 18.42 -4.43 -0.53
CA GLU A 98 18.77 -3.11 -1.11
C GLU A 98 19.62 -2.22 -0.19
N ASP A 99 19.75 -2.55 1.10
CA ASP A 99 20.45 -1.69 2.08
C ASP A 99 22.00 -1.75 1.94
N THR A 100 22.56 -2.84 1.41
CA THR A 100 24.03 -3.01 1.33
C THR A 100 24.77 -1.98 0.47
N ASP A 101 24.16 -1.53 -0.63
CA ASP A 101 24.76 -0.51 -1.51
C ASP A 101 24.53 0.91 -0.97
N LEU A 102 23.41 1.14 -0.26
CA LEU A 102 23.09 2.43 0.35
C LEU A 102 24.02 2.72 1.54
N ASP A 103 24.23 1.76 2.43
CA ASP A 103 25.13 1.88 3.59
C ASP A 103 26.56 2.20 3.16
N LYS A 104 27.04 1.55 2.09
CA LYS A 104 28.36 1.83 1.51
C LYS A 104 28.44 3.26 0.95
N GLY A 105 27.38 3.73 0.28
CA GLY A 105 27.30 5.10 -0.23
C GLY A 105 27.38 6.16 0.88
N ILE A 106 26.72 5.90 2.02
CA ILE A 106 26.75 6.78 3.20
C ILE A 106 28.16 6.81 3.81
N TYR A 107 28.79 5.65 3.99
CA TYR A 107 30.16 5.56 4.52
C TYR A 107 31.17 6.32 3.65
N ASP A 108 31.17 6.08 2.34
CA ASP A 108 32.09 6.74 1.39
C ASP A 108 31.85 8.27 1.32
N ALA A 109 30.61 8.74 1.54
CA ALA A 109 30.27 10.16 1.58
C ALA A 109 30.78 10.85 2.85
N VAL A 110 30.62 10.23 4.02
CA VAL A 110 31.13 10.76 5.31
C VAL A 110 32.65 10.81 5.29
N GLN A 111 33.31 9.75 4.81
CA GLN A 111 34.77 9.69 4.69
C GLN A 111 35.31 10.83 3.82
N LYS A 112 34.74 11.05 2.63
CA LYS A 112 35.13 12.16 1.74
C LYS A 112 34.87 13.54 2.35
N SER A 113 33.78 13.70 3.09
CA SER A 113 33.48 14.97 3.77
C SER A 113 34.51 15.29 4.86
N MET A 114 34.99 14.28 5.60
CA MET A 114 36.07 14.46 6.59
C MET A 114 37.40 14.80 5.92
N GLU A 115 37.77 14.09 4.85
CA GLU A 115 39.00 14.33 4.09
C GLU A 115 39.02 15.74 3.44
N ALA A 116 37.88 16.20 2.91
CA ALA A 116 37.73 17.54 2.36
C ALA A 116 37.85 18.62 3.45
N GLN A 117 37.26 18.40 4.63
CA GLN A 117 37.34 19.33 5.77
C GLN A 117 38.76 19.43 6.34
N GLU A 118 39.50 18.32 6.41
CA GLU A 118 40.92 18.31 6.81
C GLU A 118 41.80 19.04 5.78
N SER A 119 41.53 18.83 4.48
CA SER A 119 42.24 19.50 3.39
C SER A 119 42.00 21.02 3.34
N ALA A 120 40.76 21.45 3.59
CA ALA A 120 40.37 22.87 3.59
C ALA A 120 40.96 23.68 4.76
N ALA A 121 41.33 23.01 5.86
CA ALA A 121 41.96 23.67 7.01
C ALA A 121 43.41 24.15 6.75
N ILE A 122 44.04 23.69 5.64
CA ILE A 122 45.44 24.00 5.31
C ILE A 122 45.56 25.11 4.25
N ASN A 123 44.60 25.22 3.33
CA ASN A 123 44.62 26.22 2.25
C ASN A 123 43.43 27.18 2.39
N GLY A 124 43.67 28.32 3.03
CA GLY A 124 42.78 29.47 2.94
C GLY A 124 42.84 30.08 1.53
N GLY A 125 41.94 29.63 0.65
CA GLY A 125 41.82 30.08 -0.73
C GLY A 125 40.37 30.44 -1.04
N ASP A 126 40.15 31.73 -1.28
CA ASP A 126 38.97 32.28 -1.94
C ASP A 126 39.00 31.81 -3.41
N ASP A 127 38.03 31.00 -3.82
CA ASP A 127 37.92 30.51 -5.20
C ASP A 127 36.43 30.47 -5.58
N ASP A 128 36.02 31.42 -6.43
CA ASP A 128 34.70 31.49 -7.06
C ASP A 128 34.54 30.29 -8.00
N VAL A 129 34.11 29.15 -7.47
CA VAL A 129 33.93 27.92 -8.26
C VAL A 129 32.83 28.08 -9.32
N ASP A 130 33.21 27.81 -10.58
CA ASP A 130 32.36 27.83 -11.77
C ASP A 130 30.97 27.23 -11.54
N ASP A 131 29.94 27.94 -12.01
CA ASP A 131 28.51 27.53 -12.02
C ASP A 131 28.23 26.48 -13.12
N ASP A 132 29.15 25.52 -13.28
CA ASP A 132 29.12 24.41 -14.25
C ASP A 132 28.91 23.05 -13.54
N ALA A 133 28.43 23.09 -12.30
CA ALA A 133 27.91 21.92 -11.62
C ALA A 133 26.71 21.36 -12.40
N PRO A 134 26.63 20.03 -12.64
CA PRO A 134 25.52 19.46 -13.41
C PRO A 134 24.19 19.70 -12.67
N LEU A 135 23.39 20.64 -13.21
CA LEU A 135 22.09 21.00 -12.67
C LEU A 135 21.27 19.73 -12.42
N GLN A 136 20.98 19.45 -11.14
CA GLN A 136 20.23 18.25 -10.81
C GLN A 136 18.88 18.26 -11.56
N PRO A 137 18.47 17.11 -12.13
CA PRO A 137 17.25 17.06 -12.92
C PRO A 137 16.08 17.53 -12.06
N ARG A 138 15.24 18.40 -12.63
CA ARG A 138 14.04 18.90 -11.94
C ARG A 138 13.22 17.70 -11.42
N PRO A 139 12.89 17.64 -10.12
CA PRO A 139 12.16 16.51 -9.56
C PRO A 139 10.82 16.33 -10.26
N SER A 140 10.45 15.07 -10.47
CA SER A 140 9.18 14.71 -11.07
C SER A 140 8.01 15.13 -10.19
N ARG A 141 6.84 15.26 -10.81
CA ARG A 141 5.58 15.55 -10.11
C ARG A 141 5.25 14.49 -9.05
N ARG A 142 5.66 13.23 -9.25
CA ARG A 142 5.49 12.14 -8.27
C ARG A 142 6.37 12.35 -7.05
N GLU A 143 7.66 12.68 -7.24
CA GLU A 143 8.59 12.96 -6.15
C GLU A 143 8.17 14.21 -5.36
N ALA A 144 7.67 15.25 -6.05
CA ALA A 144 7.11 16.44 -5.41
C ALA A 144 5.89 16.10 -4.51
N LEU A 145 4.96 15.25 -4.99
CA LEU A 145 3.83 14.77 -4.17
C LEU A 145 4.27 13.88 -3.00
N GLN A 146 5.30 13.05 -3.20
CA GLN A 146 5.86 12.22 -2.13
C GLN A 146 6.49 13.09 -1.03
N ALA A 147 7.27 14.10 -1.41
CA ALA A 147 7.83 15.08 -0.46
C ALA A 147 6.71 15.85 0.28
N VAL A 148 5.64 16.24 -0.41
CA VAL A 148 4.45 16.85 0.21
C VAL A 148 3.83 15.94 1.27
N SER A 149 3.69 14.64 1.00
CA SER A 149 3.19 13.65 1.96
C SER A 149 4.07 13.56 3.22
N VAL A 150 5.40 13.51 3.04
CA VAL A 150 6.37 13.49 4.15
C VAL A 150 6.28 14.76 5.00
N ILE A 151 6.20 15.94 4.38
CA ILE A 151 6.08 17.22 5.11
C ILE A 151 4.72 17.29 5.84
N GLN A 152 3.62 16.83 5.21
CA GLN A 152 2.30 16.76 5.84
C GLN A 152 2.29 15.82 7.06
N GLN A 153 3.03 14.70 7.01
CA GLN A 153 3.19 13.82 8.16
C GLN A 153 3.98 14.52 9.28
N PHE A 154 5.08 15.19 8.95
CA PHE A 154 5.92 15.92 9.91
C PHE A 154 5.17 17.05 10.65
N VAL A 155 4.29 17.80 9.97
CA VAL A 155 3.54 18.89 10.61
C VAL A 155 2.19 18.48 11.22
N ARG A 156 1.76 17.23 11.03
CA ARG A 156 0.48 16.74 11.54
C ARG A 156 0.35 16.90 13.05
N ASP A 157 1.43 16.64 13.76
CA ASP A 157 1.49 16.62 15.23
C ASP A 157 1.86 17.99 15.82
N MET A 158 2.01 19.02 14.98
CA MET A 158 2.30 20.39 15.41
C MET A 158 1.02 21.21 15.57
N GLU A 159 0.75 21.68 16.79
CA GLU A 159 -0.37 22.59 17.09
C GLU A 159 -0.10 24.06 16.68
N ASP A 160 1.08 24.34 16.13
CA ASP A 160 1.52 25.69 15.77
C ASP A 160 0.70 26.30 14.59
N PRO A 161 0.33 27.60 14.65
CA PRO A 161 -0.42 28.28 13.59
C PRO A 161 0.32 28.41 12.25
N TYR A 162 1.64 28.30 12.19
CA TYR A 162 2.39 28.23 10.92
C TYR A 162 2.32 26.80 10.33
N ALA A 163 2.41 25.75 11.15
CA ALA A 163 2.19 24.37 10.73
C ALA A 163 0.81 24.17 10.05
N ARG A 164 -0.28 24.72 10.63
CA ARG A 164 -1.62 24.66 10.02
C ARG A 164 -1.73 25.41 8.68
N LYS A 165 -0.99 26.52 8.52
CA LYS A 165 -0.90 27.23 7.22
C LYS A 165 -0.14 26.40 6.20
N MET A 166 0.96 25.76 6.59
CA MET A 166 1.74 24.91 5.70
C MET A 166 0.93 23.68 5.26
N GLU A 167 0.19 23.03 6.15
CA GLU A 167 -0.75 21.94 5.83
C GLU A 167 -1.78 22.38 4.76
N ALA A 168 -2.39 23.56 4.93
CA ALA A 168 -3.36 24.11 3.97
C ALA A 168 -2.73 24.39 2.58
N ILE A 169 -1.51 24.93 2.55
CA ILE A 169 -0.74 25.17 1.30
C ILE A 169 -0.43 23.84 0.62
N LEU A 170 0.13 22.88 1.35
CA LEU A 170 0.49 21.55 0.84
C LEU A 170 -0.74 20.81 0.29
N ALA A 171 -1.88 20.86 0.98
CA ALA A 171 -3.13 20.30 0.52
C ALA A 171 -3.66 21.01 -0.75
N SER A 172 -3.45 22.33 -0.89
CA SER A 172 -3.82 23.07 -2.10
C SER A 172 -2.92 22.73 -3.29
N PHE A 173 -1.61 22.58 -3.06
CA PHE A 173 -0.64 22.17 -4.08
C PHE A 173 -0.97 20.77 -4.62
N GLY A 174 -1.28 19.82 -3.74
CA GLY A 174 -1.67 18.46 -4.10
C GLY A 174 -2.96 18.40 -4.94
N ARG A 175 -3.92 19.32 -4.70
CA ARG A 175 -5.16 19.45 -5.50
C ARG A 175 -4.99 20.22 -6.81
N GLN A 176 -4.00 21.09 -6.94
CA GLN A 176 -3.72 21.79 -8.19
C GLN A 176 -2.88 20.90 -9.14
N THR A 177 -1.93 20.17 -8.58
CA THR A 177 -1.56 18.84 -9.10
C THR A 177 -2.80 17.94 -9.13
N HIS A 178 -2.82 16.89 -9.96
CA HIS A 178 -4.02 16.11 -10.32
C HIS A 178 -5.11 16.90 -11.09
N LEU A 179 -5.49 18.14 -10.72
CA LEU A 179 -6.32 18.98 -11.60
C LEU A 179 -5.60 19.33 -12.90
N GLU A 180 -4.35 19.79 -12.83
CA GLU A 180 -3.51 19.98 -14.02
C GLU A 180 -3.21 18.67 -14.76
N GLU A 181 -3.27 17.52 -14.10
CA GLU A 181 -3.03 16.21 -14.72
C GLU A 181 -4.24 15.77 -15.52
N THR A 182 -5.41 15.74 -14.89
CA THR A 182 -6.69 15.46 -15.55
C THR A 182 -6.97 16.42 -16.71
N ARG A 183 -6.57 17.69 -16.62
CA ARG A 183 -6.65 18.66 -17.72
C ARG A 183 -5.70 18.35 -18.89
N ASN A 184 -4.56 17.70 -18.61
CA ASN A 184 -3.55 17.33 -19.61
C ASN A 184 -3.68 15.87 -20.08
N MET A 185 -4.62 15.10 -19.53
CA MET A 185 -4.95 13.77 -20.05
C MET A 185 -5.56 13.91 -21.45
N VAL A 186 -5.11 13.05 -22.36
CA VAL A 186 -5.70 12.95 -23.70
C VAL A 186 -7.00 12.15 -23.57
N ASP A 187 -8.09 12.66 -24.14
CA ASP A 187 -9.34 11.90 -24.27
C ASP A 187 -9.07 10.62 -25.06
N THR A 188 -9.18 9.48 -24.38
CA THR A 188 -9.05 8.15 -24.98
C THR A 188 -10.42 7.50 -25.07
N ASN A 189 -10.77 7.01 -26.24
CA ASN A 189 -12.00 6.27 -26.44
C ASN A 189 -11.80 4.82 -26.01
N ILE A 190 -12.87 4.18 -25.54
CA ILE A 190 -12.85 2.76 -25.21
C ILE A 190 -12.37 1.88 -26.39
N THR A 191 -12.59 2.33 -27.63
CA THR A 191 -12.12 1.69 -28.87
C THR A 191 -10.60 1.74 -29.07
N ASP A 192 -9.89 2.68 -28.44
CA ASP A 192 -8.45 2.86 -28.62
C ASP A 192 -7.65 1.79 -27.85
N PHE A 193 -8.30 1.13 -26.89
CA PHE A 193 -7.77 0.01 -26.11
C PHE A 193 -8.03 -1.37 -26.75
N PHE A 194 -8.81 -1.44 -27.84
CA PHE A 194 -9.06 -2.69 -28.56
C PHE A 194 -8.28 -2.71 -29.88
N PRO A 195 -7.38 -3.68 -30.10
CA PRO A 195 -6.76 -3.85 -31.41
C PRO A 195 -7.84 -4.17 -32.44
N ARG A 196 -7.77 -3.50 -33.61
CA ARG A 196 -8.70 -3.76 -34.72
C ARG A 196 -8.44 -5.16 -35.27
N LEU A 197 -9.43 -6.03 -35.13
CA LEU A 197 -9.54 -7.33 -35.80
C LEU A 197 -9.89 -7.17 -37.29
#